data_AF-A0A1F3B849-F1
#
_entry.id   AF-A0A1F3B849-F1
#
_cell.length_a   1.000
_cell.length_b   1.000
_cell.length_c   1.000
_cell.angle_alpha   90.00
_cell.angle_beta   90.00
_cell.angle_gamma   90.00
#
_symmetry.space_group_name_H-M   'P 1'
#
loop_
_entity.id
_entity.type
_entity.pdbx_description
1 polymer ?
#
loop_
_entity_poly.entity_id
_entity_poly.type
_entity_poly.pdbx_seq_one_letter_code
_entity_poly.pdbx_strand_id
1 'polypeptide(L)'
;MSATGDRSPLEQVRDALVEAMDARRELVAYSRMEAVEMDRRAREVEREALDRVRGLLPGVPGDAQLQQVKTRLQRMDDRLEELRARTDIQDRSRALEQDDITWRTFEDIAWLLGIG
;
A
#
# COMPACT_ATOMS: atom_id res chain seq x y z
N MET A 1 -21.21 14.33 -23.66
CA MET A 1 -20.74 14.39 -22.26
C MET A 1 -21.08 13.04 -21.66
N SER A 2 -20.17 12.16 -21.26
CA SER A 2 -18.85 12.39 -20.66
C SER A 2 -17.83 11.35 -21.12
N ALA A 3 -16.59 11.80 -21.31
CA ALA A 3 -15.43 11.00 -21.66
C ALA A 3 -14.90 10.27 -20.41
N THR A 4 -15.59 9.23 -19.97
CA THR A 4 -15.00 8.24 -19.06
C THR A 4 -14.45 7.11 -19.90
N GLY A 5 -13.32 7.37 -20.58
CA GLY A 5 -12.57 6.30 -21.23
C GLY A 5 -12.12 5.31 -20.17
N ASP A 6 -12.30 4.01 -20.42
CA ASP A 6 -11.83 2.92 -19.58
C ASP A 6 -10.33 3.12 -19.28
N ARG A 7 -10.00 3.68 -18.11
CA ARG A 7 -8.60 3.75 -17.66
C ARG A 7 -8.10 2.34 -17.50
N SER A 8 -6.89 2.09 -18.00
CA SER A 8 -6.26 0.79 -17.83
C SER A 8 -6.16 0.45 -16.33
N PRO A 9 -6.25 -0.83 -15.95
CA PRO A 9 -6.06 -1.23 -14.55
C PRO A 9 -4.72 -0.76 -13.97
N LEU A 10 -3.69 -0.62 -14.81
CA LEU A 10 -2.39 -0.07 -14.42
C LEU A 10 -2.48 1.41 -14.02
N GLU A 11 -3.22 2.23 -14.79
CA GLU A 11 -3.45 3.64 -14.43
C GLU A 11 -4.24 3.74 -13.12
N GLN A 12 -5.27 2.91 -12.93
CA GLN A 12 -6.05 2.90 -11.69
C GLN A 12 -5.20 2.51 -10.47
N VAL A 13 -4.28 1.55 -10.62
CA VAL A 13 -3.32 1.19 -9.56
C VAL A 13 -2.36 2.35 -9.28
N ARG A 14 -1.88 3.05 -10.30
CA ARG A 14 -1.01 4.23 -10.12
C ARG A 14 -1.75 5.36 -9.40
N ASP A 15 -2.98 5.66 -9.82
CA ASP A 15 -3.82 6.69 -9.22
C ASP A 15 -4.02 6.42 -7.72
N ALA A 16 -4.35 5.17 -7.35
CA ALA A 16 -4.53 4.79 -5.93
C ALA A 16 -3.26 5.02 -5.08
N LEU A 17 -2.08 4.79 -5.63
CA LEU A 17 -0.81 5.00 -4.94
C LEU A 17 -0.43 6.49 -4.86
N VAL A 18 -0.70 7.27 -5.91
CA VAL A 18 -0.48 8.73 -5.92
C VAL A 18 -1.38 9.41 -4.90
N GLU A 19 -2.67 9.06 -4.88
CA GLU A 19 -3.63 9.57 -3.89
C GLU A 19 -3.14 9.30 -2.45
N ALA A 20 -2.61 8.11 -2.19
CA ALA A 20 -2.07 7.75 -0.89
C ALA A 20 -0.80 8.54 -0.53
N MET A 21 0.09 8.77 -1.49
CA MET A 21 1.29 9.60 -1.30
C MET A 21 0.93 11.05 -0.99
N ASP A 22 -0.05 11.61 -1.68
CA ASP A 22 -0.51 12.97 -1.44
C ASP A 22 -1.21 13.09 -0.09
N ALA A 23 -2.09 12.15 0.26
CA ALA A 23 -2.70 12.09 1.59
C ALA A 23 -1.63 12.02 2.70
N ARG A 24 -0.57 11.23 2.51
CA ARG A 24 0.55 11.16 3.46
C ARG A 24 1.31 12.48 3.58
N ARG A 25 1.53 13.20 2.48
CA ARG A 25 2.17 14.53 2.49
C ARG A 25 1.28 15.57 3.20
N GLU A 26 -0.02 15.50 3.01
CA GLU A 26 -0.98 16.37 3.69
C GLU A 26 -0.97 16.17 5.21
N LEU A 27 -0.82 14.93 5.70
CA LEU A 27 -0.68 14.67 7.14
C LEU A 27 0.49 15.45 7.75
N VAL A 28 1.62 15.55 7.05
CA VAL A 28 2.82 16.30 7.50
C VAL A 28 2.56 17.80 7.53
N ALA A 29 1.70 18.32 6.65
CA ALA A 29 1.37 19.74 6.59
C ALA A 29 0.53 20.22 7.79
N TYR A 30 -0.17 19.31 8.50
CA TYR A 30 -0.93 19.63 9.70
C TYR A 30 -0.04 19.67 10.96
N SER A 31 0.54 20.83 11.24
CA SER A 31 1.49 21.08 12.35
C SER A 31 0.93 20.90 13.78
N ARG A 32 -0.36 20.57 13.93
CA ARG A 32 -1.02 20.41 15.25
C ARG A 32 -1.27 18.95 15.64
N MET A 33 -0.93 18.00 14.79
CA MET A 33 -1.13 16.58 15.07
C MET A 33 0.05 16.04 15.89
N GLU A 34 -0.25 15.25 16.93
CA GLU A 34 0.75 14.51 17.68
C GLU A 34 1.47 13.51 16.76
N ALA A 35 2.78 13.31 16.96
CA ALA A 35 3.58 12.44 16.10
C ALA A 35 3.04 11.01 16.01
N VAL A 36 2.50 10.49 17.12
CA VAL A 36 1.88 9.15 17.19
C VAL A 36 0.60 9.06 16.37
N GLU A 37 -0.20 10.13 16.34
CA GLU A 37 -1.43 10.17 15.56
C GLU A 37 -1.13 10.28 14.06
N MET A 38 -0.13 11.09 13.69
CA MET A 38 0.34 11.21 12.31
C MET A 38 0.84 9.87 11.76
N ASP A 39 1.66 9.17 12.54
CA ASP A 39 2.18 7.85 12.21
C ASP A 39 1.06 6.81 12.07
N ARG A 40 0.06 6.83 12.96
CA ARG A 40 -1.13 5.95 12.83
C ARG A 40 -1.90 6.20 11.54
N ARG A 41 -2.18 7.47 11.22
CA ARG A 41 -2.94 7.83 10.00
C ARG A 41 -2.16 7.51 8.72
N ALA A 42 -0.84 7.69 8.73
CA ALA A 42 -0.01 7.34 7.58
C ALA A 42 -0.11 5.84 7.27
N ARG A 43 -0.07 4.99 8.29
CA ARG A 43 -0.26 3.53 8.17
C ARG A 43 -1.64 3.15 7.66
N GLU A 44 -2.68 3.86 8.12
CA GLU A 44 -4.05 3.66 7.63
C GLU A 44 -4.15 3.94 6.13
N VAL A 45 -3.58 5.06 5.67
CA VAL A 45 -3.53 5.44 4.24
C VAL A 45 -2.84 4.38 3.39
N GLU A 46 -1.70 3.85 3.82
CA GLU A 46 -0.95 2.81 3.10
C GLU A 46 -1.75 1.51 2.98
N ARG A 47 -2.37 1.07 4.08
CA ARG A 47 -3.19 -0.15 4.09
C ARG A 47 -4.38 -0.02 3.15
N GLU A 48 -5.10 1.10 3.22
CA GLU A 48 -6.22 1.38 2.32
C GLU A 48 -5.79 1.39 0.85
N ALA A 49 -4.64 2.00 0.55
CA ALA A 49 -4.11 2.02 -0.81
C ALA A 49 -3.82 0.61 -1.33
N LEU A 50 -3.16 -0.23 -0.53
CA LEU A 50 -2.84 -1.62 -0.91
C LEU A 50 -4.11 -2.47 -1.06
N ASP A 51 -5.13 -2.25 -0.23
CA ASP A 51 -6.42 -2.93 -0.37
C ASP A 51 -7.19 -2.51 -1.63
N ARG A 52 -7.16 -1.21 -1.98
CA ARG A 52 -7.68 -0.74 -3.28
C ARG A 52 -6.92 -1.37 -4.43
N VAL A 53 -5.59 -1.37 -4.39
CA VAL A 53 -4.74 -2.01 -5.41
C VAL A 53 -5.12 -3.48 -5.57
N ARG A 54 -5.28 -4.24 -4.48
CA ARG A 54 -5.75 -5.63 -4.53
C ARG A 54 -7.08 -5.79 -5.26
N GLY A 55 -8.05 -4.91 -4.99
CA GLY A 55 -9.35 -4.92 -5.65
C GLY A 55 -9.29 -4.70 -7.17
N LEU A 56 -8.25 -4.04 -7.67
CA LEU A 56 -8.04 -3.72 -9.09
C LEU A 56 -7.30 -4.81 -9.87
N LEU A 57 -6.63 -5.74 -9.19
CA LEU A 57 -5.82 -6.79 -9.80
C LEU A 57 -6.57 -8.02 -10.39
N PRO A 58 -7.75 -8.46 -9.90
CA PRO A 58 -8.49 -9.55 -10.53
C PRO A 58 -9.10 -9.05 -11.86
N GLY A 59 -8.50 -9.46 -12.98
CA GLY A 59 -9.00 -9.09 -14.32
C GLY A 59 -7.94 -8.91 -15.39
N VAL A 60 -6.63 -8.94 -15.05
CA VAL A 60 -5.57 -8.56 -16.02
C VAL A 60 -4.59 -9.70 -16.33
N PRO A 61 -4.98 -10.63 -17.23
CA PRO A 61 -4.02 -11.49 -17.90
C PRO A 61 -3.32 -10.70 -19.01
N GLY A 62 -2.04 -10.38 -18.83
CA GLY A 62 -1.18 -9.86 -19.92
C GLY A 62 -0.23 -8.72 -19.55
N ASP A 63 -0.50 -7.96 -18.49
CA ASP A 63 0.37 -6.84 -18.10
C ASP A 63 1.47 -7.29 -17.12
N ALA A 64 2.73 -7.18 -17.56
CA ALA A 64 3.88 -7.61 -16.78
C ALA A 64 4.13 -6.75 -15.52
N GLN A 65 3.76 -5.48 -15.52
CA GLN A 65 3.89 -4.63 -14.33
C GLN A 65 2.86 -5.02 -13.28
N LEU A 66 1.62 -5.28 -13.67
CA LEU A 66 0.57 -5.74 -12.75
C LEU A 66 0.87 -7.13 -12.17
N GLN A 67 1.50 -8.03 -12.93
CA GLN A 67 1.99 -9.30 -12.38
C GLN A 67 3.11 -9.10 -11.34
N GLN A 68 3.96 -8.09 -11.53
CA GLN A 68 4.98 -7.72 -10.56
C GLN A 68 4.38 -7.08 -9.30
N VAL A 69 3.28 -6.34 -9.41
CA VAL A 69 2.50 -5.82 -8.27
C VAL A 69 1.88 -6.98 -7.50
N LYS A 70 1.21 -7.92 -8.19
CA LYS A 70 0.66 -9.15 -7.57
C LYS A 70 1.71 -9.92 -6.79
N THR A 71 2.89 -10.13 -7.38
CA THR A 71 4.01 -10.82 -6.74
C THR A 71 4.45 -10.12 -5.45
N ARG A 72 4.48 -8.78 -5.41
CA ARG A 72 4.86 -8.01 -4.21
C ARG A 72 3.81 -8.13 -3.11
N LEU A 73 2.53 -8.04 -3.47
CA LEU A 73 1.43 -8.23 -2.52
C LEU A 73 1.42 -9.66 -1.95
N GLN A 74 1.66 -10.68 -2.78
CA GLN A 74 1.75 -12.06 -2.30
C GLN A 74 2.90 -12.22 -1.31
N ARG A 75 4.08 -11.68 -1.61
CA ARG A 75 5.24 -11.72 -0.69
C ARG A 75 4.96 -10.99 0.62
N MET A 76 4.19 -9.90 0.58
CA MET A 76 3.72 -9.23 1.79
C MET A 76 2.83 -10.16 2.61
N ASP A 77 1.87 -10.81 1.98
CA ASP A 77 0.95 -11.73 2.65
C ASP A 77 1.69 -12.91 3.29
N ASP A 78 2.66 -13.50 2.59
CA ASP A 78 3.50 -14.58 3.11
C ASP A 78 4.27 -14.11 4.37
N ARG A 79 4.90 -12.93 4.32
CA ARG A 79 5.61 -12.35 5.47
C ARG A 79 4.68 -12.05 6.65
N LEU A 80 3.47 -11.57 6.38
CA LEU A 80 2.47 -11.31 7.41
C LEU A 80 1.98 -12.62 8.04
N GLU A 81 1.87 -13.69 7.26
CA GLU A 81 1.53 -15.03 7.76
C GLU A 81 2.65 -15.60 8.65
N GLU A 82 3.90 -15.51 8.20
CA GLU A 82 5.08 -15.87 9.00
C GLU A 82 5.10 -15.10 10.33
N LEU A 83 4.87 -13.78 10.27
CA LEU A 83 4.80 -12.94 11.46
C LEU A 83 3.64 -13.35 12.39
N ARG A 84 2.49 -13.75 11.86
CA ARG A 84 1.36 -14.26 12.68
C ARG A 84 1.68 -15.60 13.34
N ALA A 85 2.43 -16.47 12.67
CA ALA A 85 2.80 -17.79 13.19
C ALA A 85 3.82 -17.74 14.34
N ARG A 86 4.57 -16.64 14.47
CA ARG A 86 5.54 -16.44 15.56
C ARG A 86 4.85 -16.37 16.93
N THR A 87 5.30 -17.17 17.88
CA THR A 87 4.81 -17.18 19.28
C THR A 87 5.78 -16.52 20.26
N ASP A 88 6.98 -16.15 19.78
CA ASP A 88 8.09 -15.59 20.55
C ASP A 88 8.08 -14.06 20.62
N ILE A 89 7.09 -13.40 20.01
CA ILE A 89 7.00 -11.94 19.88
C ILE A 89 5.81 -11.36 20.65
N GLN A 90 6.05 -10.26 21.37
CA GLN A 90 5.00 -9.48 22.04
C GLN A 90 4.08 -8.80 21.01
N ASP A 91 2.80 -8.64 21.35
CA ASP A 91 1.78 -8.08 20.45
C ASP A 91 2.13 -6.68 19.94
N ARG A 92 2.71 -5.82 20.81
CA ARG A 92 3.16 -4.48 20.40
C ARG A 92 4.25 -4.54 19.34
N SER A 93 5.24 -5.42 19.51
CA SER A 93 6.32 -5.59 18.54
C SER A 93 5.80 -6.18 17.24
N ARG A 94 4.83 -7.11 17.32
CA ARG A 94 4.16 -7.68 16.15
C ARG A 94 3.42 -6.62 15.35
N ALA A 95 2.70 -5.71 16.02
CA ALA A 95 2.01 -4.61 15.34
C ALA A 95 2.99 -3.70 14.58
N LEU A 96 4.12 -3.35 15.21
CA LEU A 96 5.17 -2.55 14.56
C LEU A 96 5.80 -3.26 13.36
N GLU A 97 6.06 -4.57 13.46
CA GLU A 97 6.62 -5.36 12.37
C GLU A 97 5.63 -5.51 11.21
N GLN A 98 4.33 -5.67 11.51
CA GLN A 98 3.26 -5.67 10.51
C GLN A 98 3.19 -4.32 9.77
N ASP A 99 3.33 -3.21 10.50
CA ASP A 99 3.33 -1.87 9.92
C ASP A 99 4.54 -1.68 8.99
N ASP A 100 5.73 -2.09 9.42
CA ASP A 100 6.95 -2.03 8.59
C ASP A 100 6.85 -2.90 7.32
N ILE A 101 6.31 -4.12 7.42
CA ILE A 101 6.05 -5.00 6.27
C ILE A 101 5.11 -4.32 5.26
N THR A 102 4.04 -3.69 5.77
CA THR A 102 3.04 -2.99 4.95
C THR A 102 3.66 -1.80 4.24
N TRP A 103 4.36 -0.93 5.00
CA TRP A 103 5.00 0.27 4.49
C TRP A 103 6.01 -0.05 3.39
N ARG A 104 6.93 -0.99 3.63
CA ARG A 104 7.93 -1.39 2.64
C ARG A 104 7.30 -1.93 1.37
N THR A 105 6.22 -2.68 1.48
CA THR A 105 5.49 -3.19 0.32
C THR A 105 4.86 -2.06 -0.49
N PHE A 106 4.27 -1.07 0.18
CA PHE A 106 3.75 0.13 -0.46
C PHE A 106 4.84 0.88 -1.22
N GLU A 107 5.98 1.16 -0.58
CA GLU A 107 7.12 1.83 -1.23
C GLU A 107 7.66 1.03 -2.42
N ASP A 108 7.83 -0.30 -2.27
CA ASP A 108 8.32 -1.18 -3.31
C ASP A 108 7.41 -1.20 -4.56
N ILE A 109 6.09 -1.10 -4.35
CA ILE A 109 5.11 -1.04 -5.44
C ILE A 109 5.11 0.35 -6.09
N ALA A 110 5.16 1.43 -5.30
CA ALA A 110 5.26 2.79 -5.82
C ALA A 110 6.51 2.95 -6.69
N TRP A 111 7.66 2.49 -6.20
CA TRP A 111 8.93 2.54 -6.92
C TRP A 111 8.92 1.69 -8.20
N LEU A 112 8.35 0.48 -8.15
CA LEU A 112 8.15 -0.37 -9.33
C LEU A 112 7.39 0.35 -10.45
N LEU A 113 6.41 1.17 -10.08
CA LEU A 113 5.56 1.91 -11.02
C LEU A 113 6.11 3.29 -11.38
N GLY A 114 7.28 3.67 -10.85
CA GLY A 114 7.92 4.96 -11.10
C GLY A 114 7.27 6.12 -10.36
N ILE A 115 6.58 5.85 -9.25
CA ILE A 115 5.95 6.84 -8.37
C ILE A 115 6.94 7.14 -7.24
N GLY A 116 7.43 8.38 -7.18
CA GLY A 116 8.39 8.88 -6.18
C GLY A 116 8.32 10.39 -6.06
#